data_AF-V9ET02-F1
#
_entry.id   AF-V9ET02-F1
#
_cell.length_a   1.000
_cell.length_b   1.000
_cell.length_c   1.000
_cell.angle_alpha   90.00
_cell.angle_beta   90.00
_cell.angle_gamma   90.00
#
_symmetry.space_group_name_H-M   'P 1'
#
loop_
_entity.id
_entity.type
_entity.pdbx_description
1 polymer ?
#
loop_
_entity_poly.entity_id
_entity_poly.type
_entity_poly.pdbx_seq_one_letter_code
_entity_poly.pdbx_strand_id
1 'polypeptide(L)'
;MQFATLLSTLISVYFIIAKVQAMKLVLYSTRGVTREFNIDAVVQRCYNIYDCFKGPSLSATWNDVKSHTNVVFYSNANCQKHKAVGKGTPDGALSFSDAKFAHTAAAFMIWESGQYATGGIEDACFLDESAMVNTTNTLSA
;
A
#
# COMPACT_ATOMS: atom_id res chain seq x y z
N MET A 1 21.32 33.16 22.36
CA MET A 1 21.57 32.98 20.91
C MET A 1 21.90 31.54 20.51
N GLN A 2 22.62 30.76 21.32
CA GLN A 2 23.10 29.40 20.99
C GLN A 2 22.02 28.30 20.94
N PHE A 3 20.92 28.44 21.70
CA PHE A 3 19.82 27.45 21.77
C PHE A 3 18.93 27.43 20.50
N ALA A 4 18.72 28.58 19.86
CA ALA A 4 17.86 28.70 18.69
C ALA A 4 18.50 28.05 17.45
N THR A 5 19.82 28.16 17.30
CA THR A 5 20.58 27.53 16.23
C THR A 5 20.59 26.02 16.36
N LEU A 6 20.79 25.49 17.58
CA LEU A 6 20.73 24.05 17.89
C LEU A 6 19.37 23.42 17.59
N LEU A 7 18.27 24.10 17.97
CA LEU A 7 16.91 23.64 17.62
C LEU A 7 16.70 23.64 16.09
N SER A 8 17.13 24.68 15.39
CA SER A 8 16.97 24.77 13.94
C SER A 8 17.73 23.67 13.20
N THR A 9 18.95 23.33 13.64
CA THR A 9 19.75 22.25 13.05
C THR A 9 19.14 20.88 13.33
N LEU A 10 18.59 20.67 14.53
CA LEU A 10 17.91 19.41 14.87
C LEU A 10 16.63 19.19 14.04
N ILE A 11 15.84 20.24 13.83
CA ILE A 11 14.64 20.17 12.97
C ILE A 11 15.04 19.91 11.51
N SER A 12 16.09 20.58 11.02
CA SER A 12 16.60 20.39 9.65
C SER A 12 17.11 18.96 9.42
N VAL A 13 17.81 18.37 10.38
CA VAL A 13 18.28 16.98 10.32
C VAL A 13 17.10 15.99 10.42
N TYR A 14 16.06 16.30 11.19
CA TYR A 14 14.86 15.46 11.29
C TYR A 14 14.10 15.36 9.95
N PHE A 15 14.00 16.46 9.20
CA PHE A 15 13.37 16.47 7.87
C PHE A 15 14.18 15.70 6.80
N ILE A 16 15.51 15.63 6.92
CA ILE A 16 16.36 14.91 5.96
C ILE A 16 16.29 13.38 6.15
N ILE A 17 15.89 12.90 7.34
CA ILE A 17 15.87 11.46 7.68
C ILE A 17 14.46 10.84 7.58
N ALA A 18 13.43 11.62 7.23
CA ALA A 18 12.11 11.07 6.91
C ALA A 18 12.20 10.28 5.59
N LYS A 19 12.72 9.05 5.66
CA LYS A 19 12.61 8.08 4.59
C LYS A 19 11.12 7.87 4.37
N VAL A 20 10.63 8.29 3.21
CA VAL A 20 9.31 7.87 2.70
C VAL A 20 9.36 6.35 2.66
N GLN A 21 8.68 5.71 3.62
CA GLN A 21 8.66 4.26 3.71
C GLN A 21 7.69 3.75 2.65
N ALA A 22 8.23 3.35 1.50
CA ALA A 22 7.46 2.72 0.44
C ALA A 22 7.23 1.25 0.81
N MET A 23 5.96 0.87 0.93
CA MET A 23 5.55 -0.52 1.04
C MET A 23 5.55 -1.15 -0.36
N LYS A 24 6.09 -2.36 -0.46
CA LYS A 24 5.87 -3.21 -1.64
C LYS A 24 4.75 -4.19 -1.33
N LEU A 25 3.69 -4.19 -2.13
CA LEU A 25 2.60 -5.15 -2.09
C LEU A 25 2.64 -6.00 -3.36
N VAL A 26 2.51 -7.32 -3.23
CA VAL A 26 2.35 -8.23 -4.38
C VAL A 26 1.05 -9.01 -4.22
N LEU A 27 0.22 -9.00 -5.25
CA LEU A 27 -1.02 -9.76 -5.35
C LEU A 27 -0.88 -10.89 -6.36
N TYR A 28 -1.36 -12.06 -5.96
CA TYR A 28 -1.37 -13.27 -6.76
C TYR A 28 -2.80 -13.69 -7.04
N SER A 29 -3.12 -13.98 -8.30
CA SER A 29 -4.41 -14.54 -8.70
C SER A 29 -4.30 -16.05 -8.94
N THR A 30 -5.44 -16.73 -8.87
CA THR A 30 -5.54 -18.16 -9.24
C THR A 30 -5.27 -18.42 -10.72
N ARG A 31 -5.26 -17.38 -11.56
CA ARG A 31 -4.99 -17.44 -13.00
C ARG A 31 -3.50 -17.26 -13.34
N GLY A 32 -2.62 -17.18 -12.33
CA GLY A 32 -1.20 -16.93 -12.53
C GLY A 32 -0.84 -15.47 -12.83
N VAL A 33 -1.80 -14.55 -12.76
CA VAL A 33 -1.52 -13.10 -12.81
C VAL A 33 -0.90 -12.67 -11.48
N THR A 34 0.24 -11.97 -11.57
CA THR A 34 0.90 -11.29 -10.46
C THR A 34 0.86 -9.79 -10.70
N ARG A 35 0.50 -9.02 -9.68
CA ARG A 35 0.57 -7.55 -9.71
C ARG A 35 1.36 -7.04 -8.52
N GLU A 36 2.22 -6.07 -8.78
CA GLU A 36 3.04 -5.41 -7.78
C GLU A 36 2.59 -3.97 -7.64
N PHE A 37 2.58 -3.46 -6.41
CA PHE A 37 2.30 -2.07 -6.10
C PHE A 37 3.37 -1.55 -5.16
N ASN A 38 3.98 -0.42 -5.51
CA ASN A 38 4.89 0.32 -4.65
C ASN A 38 4.12 1.53 -4.11
N ILE A 39 3.83 1.51 -2.82
CA ILE A 39 2.85 2.40 -2.19
C ILE A 39 3.54 3.23 -1.13
N ASP A 40 3.29 4.54 -1.15
CA ASP A 40 3.64 5.38 -0.01
C ASP A 40 2.73 5.03 1.18
N ALA A 41 3.32 4.36 2.17
CA ALA A 41 2.60 3.81 3.32
C ALA A 41 2.44 4.81 4.48
N VAL A 42 2.65 6.10 4.23
CA VAL A 42 2.61 7.15 5.25
C VAL A 42 1.19 7.46 5.74
N VAL A 43 0.16 7.25 4.91
CA VAL A 43 -1.23 7.59 5.23
C VAL A 43 -2.17 6.39 5.07
N GLN A 44 -3.12 6.24 6.00
CA GLN A 44 -4.22 5.28 5.91
C GLN A 44 -5.17 5.64 4.76
N ARG A 45 -4.86 5.14 3.57
CA ARG A 45 -5.58 5.39 2.32
C ARG A 45 -6.13 4.10 1.73
N CYS A 46 -7.29 4.19 1.10
CA CYS A 46 -7.85 3.10 0.32
C CYS A 46 -7.28 3.14 -1.10
N TYR A 47 -6.63 2.06 -1.52
CA TYR A 47 -6.07 1.90 -2.84
C TYR A 47 -6.99 1.01 -3.66
N ASN A 48 -7.72 1.62 -4.59
CA ASN A 48 -8.56 0.92 -5.55
C ASN A 48 -7.66 0.25 -6.59
N ILE A 49 -7.86 -1.05 -6.80
CA ILE A 49 -7.14 -1.88 -7.79
C ILE A 49 -8.11 -2.57 -8.74
N TYR A 50 -9.40 -2.22 -8.67
CA TYR A 50 -10.46 -2.95 -9.33
C TYR A 50 -10.17 -3.11 -10.82
N ASP A 51 -9.59 -2.11 -11.48
CA ASP A 51 -9.40 -2.12 -12.93
C ASP A 51 -8.13 -2.83 -13.42
N CYS A 52 -7.05 -2.86 -12.64
CA CYS A 52 -5.78 -3.46 -13.02
C CYS A 52 -5.52 -4.85 -12.41
N PHE A 53 -6.29 -5.25 -11.39
CA PHE A 53 -6.25 -6.60 -10.82
C PHE A 53 -7.61 -7.29 -10.95
N LYS A 54 -7.74 -8.17 -11.94
CA LYS A 54 -8.97 -8.90 -12.24
C LYS A 54 -8.78 -10.39 -12.00
N GLY A 55 -9.86 -11.06 -11.58
CA GLY A 55 -9.93 -12.50 -11.39
C GLY A 55 -9.75 -12.93 -9.92
N PRO A 56 -10.02 -14.21 -9.60
CA PRO A 56 -10.05 -14.66 -8.22
C PRO A 56 -8.68 -14.48 -7.54
N SER A 57 -8.68 -13.79 -6.40
CA SER A 57 -7.49 -13.56 -5.59
C SER A 57 -7.06 -14.85 -4.90
N LEU A 58 -5.77 -15.18 -4.98
CA LEU A 58 -5.17 -16.34 -4.32
C LEU A 58 -4.49 -15.94 -3.01
N SER A 59 -3.56 -15.00 -3.08
CA SER A 59 -2.80 -14.54 -1.93
C SER A 59 -2.23 -13.14 -2.14
N ALA A 60 -1.69 -12.59 -1.06
CA ALA A 60 -0.93 -11.36 -1.06
C ALA A 60 0.35 -11.52 -0.23
N THR A 61 1.40 -10.81 -0.61
CA THR A 61 2.60 -10.59 0.22
C THR A 61 2.90 -9.11 0.30
N TRP A 62 3.52 -8.69 1.39
CA TRP A 62 3.99 -7.32 1.54
C TRP A 62 5.30 -7.26 2.30
N ASN A 63 6.07 -6.21 2.03
CA ASN A 63 7.28 -5.87 2.75
C ASN A 63 7.28 -4.39 3.12
N ASP A 64 8.08 -4.05 4.14
CA ASP A 64 8.35 -2.68 4.56
C ASP A 64 7.09 -1.89 4.96
N VAL A 65 6.04 -2.56 5.44
CA VAL A 65 4.91 -1.89 6.08
C VAL A 65 5.34 -1.31 7.42
N LYS A 66 4.78 -0.16 7.80
CA LYS A 66 4.98 0.42 9.13
C LYS A 66 4.58 -0.59 10.22
N SER A 67 5.45 -0.81 11.21
CA SER A 67 5.14 -1.71 12.34
C SER A 67 3.80 -1.40 12.99
N HIS A 68 3.08 -2.44 13.43
CA HIS A 68 1.74 -2.35 14.02
C HIS A 68 0.64 -1.87 13.06
N THR A 69 0.86 -1.98 11.75
CA THR A 69 -0.11 -1.58 10.73
C THR A 69 -0.55 -2.79 9.92
N ASN A 70 -1.86 -3.03 9.85
CA ASN A 70 -2.38 -4.16 9.09
C ASN A 70 -2.52 -3.82 7.61
N VAL A 71 -2.35 -4.82 6.75
CA VAL A 71 -2.72 -4.73 5.34
C VAL A 71 -4.06 -5.39 5.15
N VAL A 72 -5.06 -4.64 4.69
CA VAL A 72 -6.45 -5.09 4.62
C VAL A 72 -6.91 -5.10 3.18
N PHE A 73 -7.50 -6.21 2.74
CA PHE A 73 -8.03 -6.36 1.39
C PHE A 73 -9.54 -6.37 1.43
N TYR A 74 -10.16 -5.72 0.44
CA TYR A 74 -11.61 -5.53 0.38
C TYR A 74 -12.19 -6.05 -0.92
N SER A 75 -13.42 -6.54 -0.84
CA SER A 75 -14.18 -7.01 -2.01
C SER A 75 -14.69 -5.88 -2.92
N ASN A 76 -14.63 -4.63 -2.46
CA ASN A 76 -15.11 -3.49 -3.21
C ASN A 76 -14.10 -2.34 -3.26
N ALA A 77 -14.22 -1.52 -4.30
CA ALA A 77 -13.25 -0.47 -4.67
C ALA A 77 -13.09 0.66 -3.63
N ASN A 78 -13.99 0.76 -2.65
CA ASN A 78 -14.00 1.87 -1.67
C ASN A 78 -13.62 1.46 -0.24
N CYS A 79 -13.10 0.23 -0.05
CA CYS A 79 -12.66 -0.29 1.25
C CYS A 79 -13.74 -0.35 2.35
N GLN A 80 -14.97 -0.76 2.01
CA GLN A 80 -16.09 -0.80 2.99
C GLN A 80 -16.73 -2.17 3.21
N LYS A 81 -16.64 -3.09 2.24
CA LYS A 81 -17.36 -4.38 2.28
C LYS A 81 -16.41 -5.56 2.23
N HIS A 82 -16.75 -6.61 3.00
CA HIS A 82 -16.05 -7.90 3.16
C HIS A 82 -14.54 -7.79 3.11
N LYS A 83 -13.86 -8.09 4.23
CA LYS A 83 -12.43 -7.84 4.33
C LYS A 83 -11.63 -9.06 4.74
N ALA A 84 -10.43 -9.15 4.20
CA ALA A 84 -9.37 -10.03 4.66
C ALA A 84 -8.32 -9.18 5.38
N VAL A 85 -7.97 -9.51 6.62
CA VAL A 85 -7.02 -8.74 7.42
C VAL A 85 -5.70 -9.50 7.47
N GLY A 86 -4.67 -8.95 6.83
CA GLY A 86 -3.29 -9.38 6.98
C GLY A 86 -2.71 -8.95 8.32
N LYS A 87 -1.69 -9.67 8.80
CA LYS A 87 -1.03 -9.38 10.09
C LYS A 87 -0.36 -8.01 10.07
N GLY A 88 -0.34 -7.35 11.23
CA GLY A 88 0.32 -6.05 11.44
C GLY A 88 1.85 -6.09 11.54
N THR A 89 2.49 -6.93 10.74
CA THR A 89 3.95 -7.09 10.68
C THR A 89 4.52 -6.37 9.45
N PRO A 90 5.74 -5.82 9.53
CA PRO A 90 6.36 -5.10 8.41
C PRO A 90 6.41 -5.94 7.13
N ASP A 91 6.75 -7.21 7.29
CA ASP A 91 6.73 -8.19 6.22
C ASP A 91 5.66 -9.23 6.53
N GLY A 92 4.96 -9.70 5.50
CA GLY A 92 3.89 -10.64 5.71
C GLY A 92 3.32 -11.24 4.44
N ALA A 93 2.46 -12.23 4.67
CA ALA A 93 1.72 -12.93 3.65
C ALA A 93 0.31 -13.24 4.15
N LEU A 94 -0.62 -13.29 3.22
CA LEU A 94 -2.00 -13.69 3.46
C LEU A 94 -2.48 -14.60 2.34
N SER A 95 -2.88 -15.81 2.68
CA SER A 95 -3.72 -16.63 1.80
C SER A 95 -5.17 -16.19 1.97
N PHE A 96 -5.86 -15.87 0.88
CA PHE A 96 -7.26 -15.42 0.95
C PHE A 96 -8.21 -16.54 1.38
N SER A 97 -7.88 -17.80 1.09
CA SER A 97 -8.64 -18.97 1.59
C SER A 97 -8.60 -19.06 3.11
N ASP A 98 -7.43 -18.83 3.70
CA ASP A 98 -7.21 -18.96 5.14
C ASP A 98 -7.92 -17.83 5.90
N ALA A 99 -8.02 -16.66 5.27
CA ALA A 99 -8.81 -15.53 5.73
C ALA A 99 -10.32 -15.68 5.48
N LYS A 100 -10.77 -16.79 4.88
CA LYS A 100 -12.17 -17.03 4.44
C LYS A 100 -12.69 -15.91 3.53
N PHE A 101 -11.81 -15.30 2.76
CA PHE A 101 -12.12 -14.24 1.81
C PHE A 101 -12.35 -14.87 0.42
N ALA A 102 -13.61 -15.17 0.12
CA ALA A 102 -14.01 -15.83 -1.14
C ALA A 102 -14.17 -14.87 -2.32
N HIS A 103 -13.89 -13.58 -2.14
CA HIS A 103 -14.09 -12.54 -3.15
C HIS A 103 -12.79 -12.24 -3.89
N THR A 104 -12.92 -11.56 -5.04
CA THR A 104 -11.79 -10.90 -5.68
C THR A 104 -11.48 -9.61 -4.90
N ALA A 105 -10.22 -9.40 -4.56
CA ALA A 105 -9.74 -8.17 -3.98
C ALA A 105 -9.88 -7.05 -5.03
N ALA A 106 -10.65 -6.02 -4.67
CA ALA A 106 -10.90 -4.84 -5.50
C ALA A 106 -10.23 -3.59 -4.93
N ALA A 107 -9.83 -3.61 -3.65
CA ALA A 107 -9.06 -2.57 -3.02
C ALA A 107 -8.24 -3.13 -1.87
N PHE A 108 -7.22 -2.38 -1.43
CA PHE A 108 -6.52 -2.62 -0.18
C PHE A 108 -6.33 -1.32 0.61
N MET A 109 -6.14 -1.44 1.92
CA MET A 109 -5.90 -0.31 2.81
C MET A 109 -4.85 -0.67 3.86
N ILE A 110 -4.01 0.31 4.16
CA ILE A 110 -3.06 0.27 5.26
C ILE A 110 -3.82 0.75 6.51
N TRP A 111 -4.05 -0.15 7.47
CA TRP A 111 -4.93 0.06 8.62
C TRP A 111 -4.11 0.20 9.91
N GLU A 112 -3.85 1.46 10.32
CA GLU A 112 -3.07 1.81 11.53
C GLU A 112 -3.98 2.04 12.75
N SER A 113 -5.06 2.81 12.59
CA SER A 113 -5.84 3.32 13.74
C SER A 113 -7.35 3.11 13.65
N GLY A 114 -7.91 2.79 12.47
CA GLY A 114 -9.37 2.68 12.32
C GLY A 114 -9.86 2.21 10.95
N GLN A 115 -11.10 1.71 10.87
CA GLN A 115 -11.63 1.04 9.67
C GLN A 115 -11.87 1.95 8.46
N TYR A 116 -11.54 3.24 8.56
CA TYR A 116 -11.90 4.27 7.60
C TYR A 116 -10.67 4.84 6.92
N ALA A 117 -10.72 5.04 5.60
CA ALA A 117 -9.63 5.64 4.86
C ALA A 117 -9.54 7.16 5.13
N THR A 118 -8.76 7.56 6.13
CA THR A 118 -8.59 8.98 6.51
C THR A 118 -7.81 9.77 5.46
N GLY A 119 -7.00 9.10 4.65
CA GLY A 119 -6.30 9.65 3.49
C GLY A 119 -7.11 9.63 2.19
N GLY A 120 -8.40 9.28 2.23
CA GLY A 120 -9.26 9.19 1.05
C GLY A 120 -9.10 7.89 0.25
N ILE A 121 -9.55 7.92 -1.00
CA ILE A 121 -9.49 6.80 -1.95
C ILE A 121 -8.62 7.23 -3.13
N GLU A 122 -7.70 6.37 -3.55
CA GLU A 122 -6.80 6.59 -4.68
C GLU A 122 -6.79 5.38 -5.60
N ASP A 123 -6.68 5.64 -6.90
CA ASP A 123 -6.58 4.59 -7.91
C ASP A 123 -5.12 4.14 -8.05
N ALA A 124 -4.80 2.97 -7.49
CA ALA A 124 -3.45 2.43 -7.53
C ALA A 124 -3.06 1.90 -8.92
N CYS A 125 -4.03 1.67 -9.81
CA CYS A 125 -3.75 1.29 -11.19
C CYS A 125 -3.08 2.42 -11.96
N PHE A 126 -3.51 3.66 -11.72
CA PHE A 126 -2.94 4.84 -12.36
C PHE A 126 -1.53 5.18 -11.83
N LEU A 127 -1.25 4.88 -10.55
CA LEU A 127 0.08 5.07 -9.97
C LEU A 127 1.13 4.18 -10.66
N ASP A 128 0.78 2.93 -10.98
CA ASP A 128 1.67 2.01 -11.70
C ASP A 128 1.91 2.48 -13.15
N GLU A 129 0.85 2.87 -13.86
CA GLU A 129 0.96 3.36 -15.24
C GLU A 129 1.79 4.65 -15.35
N SER A 130 1.58 5.61 -14.45
CA SER A 130 2.34 6.87 -14.43
C SER A 130 3.84 6.67 -14.12
N ALA A 131 4.19 5.68 -13.28
CA ALA A 131 5.58 5.32 -13.03
C ALA A 131 6.28 4.73 -14.28
N MET A 132 5.57 3.93 -15.08
CA MET A 132 6.07 3.37 -16.34
C MET A 132 6.28 4.42 -17.44
N VAL A 133 5.39 5.42 -17.54
CA VAL A 133 5.53 6.52 -18.52
C VAL A 133 6.76 7.38 -18.20
N ASN A 134 7.07 7.60 -16.93
CA ASN A 134 8.22 8.42 -16.54
C ASN A 134 9.57 7.70 -16.75
N THR A 135 9.60 6.37 -16.62
CA THR A 135 10.80 5.55 -16.90
C THR A 135 11.09 5.43 -18.40
N THR A 136 10.06 5.40 -19.25
CA THR A 136 10.26 5.39 -20.71
C THR A 136 10.81 6.72 -21.24
N ASN A 137 10.42 7.86 -20.64
CA ASN A 137 10.98 9.18 -21.00
C ASN A 137 12.42 9.42 -20.54
N THR A 138 12.91 8.65 -19.57
CA THR A 138 14.30 8.73 -19.08
C THR A 138 15.25 7.76 -19.78
N LEU A 139 14.72 6.74 -20.46
CA LEU A 139 15.48 5.79 -21.30
C LEU A 139 15.57 6.19 -22.77
N SER A 140 15.00 7.34 -23.15
CA SER A 140 14.98 7.86 -24.53
C SER A 140 15.61 9.26 -24.68
N ALA A 141 16.43 9.69 -23.70
CA ALA A 141 17.22 10.92 -23.76
C ALA A 141 18.73 10.61 -23.79
#